data_AF-A0A7C3N9L1-F1
#
_entry.id   AF-A0A7C3N9L1-F1
#
_cell.length_a   1.000
_cell.length_b   1.000
_cell.length_c   1.000
_cell.angle_alpha   90.00
_cell.angle_beta   90.00
_cell.angle_gamma   90.00
#
_symmetry.space_group_name_H-M   'P 1'
#
loop_
_entity.id
_entity.type
_entity.pdbx_description
1 polymer ?
#
loop_
_entity_poly.entity_id
_entity_poly.type
_entity_poly.pdbx_seq_one_letter_code
_entity_poly.pdbx_strand_id
1 'polypeptide(L)'
;MDIVLLTTILLLIGFALLLILYPLWQQQARSQTVLQSPRPGQTLDEYQAQYRAALAAIKDLTFDYEMGKVSAEDYDTLLVRSKLNAAKIRQQIDLLSEAAEAEPVDETVDAEIEQLVAQLRNGHQAADELLLAEVEAEIELLKQAQAVPSAVSCSKCGKAVQPDDAFCSRCGQPVVQPEVKAPADVCPACGYKIKADDAFCAKCGAALKKEPAQSYESATPR
;
A
#
# COMPACT_ATOMS: atom_id res chain seq x y z
N MET A 1 -2.61 52.30 70.83
CA MET A 1 -2.73 51.19 69.86
C MET A 1 -1.68 51.46 68.81
N ASP A 2 -0.57 50.74 68.93
CA ASP A 2 0.73 51.18 68.45
C ASP A 2 0.83 51.13 66.93
N ILE A 3 1.27 52.22 66.31
CA ILE A 3 1.47 52.33 64.86
C ILE A 3 2.38 51.19 64.35
N VAL A 4 3.33 50.77 65.19
CA VAL A 4 4.24 49.63 64.95
C VAL A 4 3.48 48.29 64.84
N LEU A 5 2.41 48.11 65.61
CA LEU A 5 1.59 46.90 65.59
C LEU A 5 0.70 46.85 64.33
N LEU A 6 0.24 48.01 63.85
CA LEU A 6 -0.53 48.08 62.59
C LEU A 6 0.35 47.84 61.35
N THR A 7 1.57 48.39 61.32
CA THR A 7 2.48 48.20 60.18
C THR A 7 2.99 46.76 60.07
N THR A 8 3.26 46.11 61.20
CA THR A 8 3.68 44.70 61.22
C THR A 8 2.57 43.76 60.73
N ILE A 9 1.32 43.98 61.14
CA ILE A 9 0.17 43.20 60.65
C ILE A 9 -0.01 43.36 59.13
N LEU A 10 0.09 44.59 58.61
CA LEU A 10 -0.03 44.86 57.17
C LEU A 10 1.06 44.16 56.33
N LEU A 11 2.30 44.14 56.84
CA LEU A 11 3.43 43.47 56.19
C LEU A 11 3.24 41.95 56.14
N LEU A 12 2.75 41.36 57.23
CA LEU A 12 2.45 39.92 57.30
C LEU A 12 1.31 39.54 56.34
N ILE A 13 0.26 40.36 56.25
CA ILE A 13 -0.85 40.13 55.31
C ILE A 13 -0.35 40.25 53.86
N GLY A 14 0.46 41.26 53.55
CA GLY A 14 1.05 41.43 52.23
C GLY A 14 1.94 40.26 51.81
N PHE A 15 2.79 39.77 52.73
CA PHE A 15 3.63 38.60 52.48
C PHE A 15 2.81 37.32 52.30
N ALA A 16 1.78 37.10 53.12
CA ALA A 16 0.86 35.97 52.96
C ALA A 16 0.12 36.03 51.62
N LEU A 17 -0.39 37.20 51.22
CA LEU A 17 -1.01 37.39 49.91
C LEU A 17 -0.04 37.13 48.78
N LEU A 18 1.22 37.56 48.90
CA LEU A 18 2.26 37.31 47.91
C LEU A 18 2.56 35.82 47.80
N LEU A 19 2.65 35.09 48.91
CA LEU A 19 2.80 33.63 48.91
C LEU A 19 1.59 32.89 48.32
N ILE A 20 0.38 33.46 48.38
CA ILE A 20 -0.84 32.88 47.80
C ILE A 20 -0.98 33.24 46.32
N LEU A 21 -0.58 34.44 45.90
CA LEU A 21 -0.63 34.88 44.50
C LEU A 21 0.52 34.30 43.67
N TYR A 22 1.69 34.08 44.27
CA TYR A 22 2.85 33.46 43.61
C TYR A 22 2.53 32.09 42.96
N PRO A 23 1.86 31.13 43.62
CA PRO A 23 1.50 29.87 42.99
C PRO A 23 0.42 30.03 41.92
N LEU A 24 -0.45 31.05 41.98
CA LEU A 24 -1.41 31.32 40.90
C LEU A 24 -0.73 31.86 39.65
N TRP A 25 0.33 32.65 39.81
CA TRP A 25 1.13 33.14 38.69
C TRP A 25 2.04 32.04 38.12
N GLN A 26 2.56 31.16 38.98
CA GLN A 26 3.23 29.95 38.51
C GLN A 26 2.28 28.91 37.92
N GLN A 27 1.01 28.82 38.35
CA GLN A 27 0.04 27.91 37.76
C GLN A 27 -0.28 28.27 36.31
N GLN A 28 -0.17 29.54 35.92
CA GLN A 28 -0.27 29.93 34.52
C GLN A 28 0.92 29.43 33.68
N ALA A 29 2.07 29.17 34.32
CA ALA A 29 3.28 28.60 33.69
C ALA A 29 3.47 27.09 33.94
N ARG A 30 2.71 26.48 34.87
CA ARG A 30 2.93 25.11 35.40
C ARG A 30 1.67 24.25 35.38
N SER A 31 0.63 24.67 34.67
CA SER A 31 -0.62 23.91 34.48
C SER A 31 -0.48 22.62 33.66
N GLN A 32 0.74 22.20 33.29
CA GLN A 32 0.97 20.94 32.57
C GLN A 32 1.55 19.78 33.41
N THR A 33 1.93 19.96 34.68
CA THR A 33 2.62 18.87 35.42
C THR A 33 1.92 18.48 36.72
N VAL A 34 0.64 18.12 36.63
CA VAL A 34 -0.07 17.40 37.71
C VAL A 34 -0.56 16.07 37.14
N LEU A 35 -0.03 14.96 37.66
CA LEU A 35 -0.39 13.55 37.43
C LEU A 35 -1.71 13.36 36.64
N GLN A 36 -1.64 13.42 35.32
CA GLN A 36 -2.65 12.82 34.46
C GLN A 36 -2.21 11.38 34.25
N SER A 37 -2.73 10.45 35.04
CA SER A 37 -2.86 9.09 34.51
C SER A 37 -3.78 9.23 33.29
N PRO A 38 -3.35 8.88 32.06
CA PRO A 38 -4.23 8.92 30.91
C PRO A 38 -5.50 8.14 31.26
N ARG A 39 -6.66 8.81 31.24
CA ARG A 39 -7.93 8.10 31.37
C ARG A 39 -7.98 7.07 30.23
N PRO A 40 -8.39 5.81 30.47
CA PRO A 40 -8.63 4.87 29.39
C PRO A 40 -9.60 5.52 28.40
N GLY A 41 -9.22 5.63 27.12
CA GLY A 41 -9.97 6.35 26.10
C GLY A 41 -9.42 7.70 25.61
N GLN A 42 -8.30 8.21 26.16
CA GLN A 42 -7.72 9.50 25.73
C GLN A 42 -6.32 9.41 25.08
N THR A 43 -5.84 8.21 24.75
CA THR A 43 -4.54 8.07 24.08
C THR A 43 -4.69 8.26 22.57
N LEU A 44 -3.68 8.86 21.92
CA LEU A 44 -3.64 9.04 20.47
C LEU A 44 -3.80 7.70 19.74
N ASP A 45 -3.10 6.66 20.22
CA ASP A 45 -3.13 5.31 19.66
C ASP A 45 -4.54 4.70 19.67
N GLU A 46 -5.31 4.95 20.73
CA GLU A 46 -6.68 4.44 20.84
C GLU A 46 -7.62 5.12 19.84
N TYR A 47 -7.51 6.44 19.65
CA TYR A 47 -8.25 7.15 18.62
C TYR A 47 -7.84 6.69 17.20
N GLN A 48 -6.55 6.43 16.98
CA GLN A 48 -6.08 5.86 15.71
C GLN A 48 -6.68 4.47 15.45
N ALA A 49 -6.77 3.61 16.46
CA ALA A 49 -7.41 2.31 16.35
C ALA A 49 -8.92 2.44 16.04
N GLN A 50 -9.63 3.35 16.72
CA GLN A 50 -11.04 3.65 16.44
C GLN A 50 -11.25 4.16 15.02
N TYR A 51 -10.36 5.02 14.52
CA TYR A 51 -10.43 5.53 13.15
C TYR A 51 -10.26 4.40 12.12
N ARG A 52 -9.28 3.50 12.33
CA ARG A 52 -9.09 2.31 11.48
C ARG A 52 -10.32 1.41 11.47
N ALA A 53 -10.94 1.19 12.63
CA ALA A 53 -12.18 0.42 12.73
C ALA A 53 -13.35 1.10 11.99
N ALA A 54 -13.49 2.43 12.09
CA ALA A 54 -14.51 3.18 11.36
C ALA A 54 -14.33 3.07 9.82
N LEU A 55 -13.09 3.13 9.34
CA LEU A 55 -12.79 2.93 7.92
C LEU A 55 -13.08 1.50 7.45
N ALA A 56 -12.79 0.50 8.28
CA ALA A 56 -13.16 -0.89 7.99
C ALA A 56 -14.68 -1.05 7.86
N ALA A 57 -15.44 -0.47 8.79
CA ALA A 57 -16.91 -0.50 8.74
C ALA A 57 -17.48 0.17 7.48
N ILE A 58 -16.88 1.27 7.01
CA ILE A 58 -17.28 1.90 5.73
C ILE A 58 -17.04 0.94 4.56
N LYS A 59 -15.90 0.24 4.53
CA LYS A 59 -15.59 -0.73 3.48
C LYS A 59 -16.56 -1.91 3.50
N ASP A 60 -16.86 -2.43 4.68
CA ASP A 60 -17.82 -3.53 4.85
C ASP A 60 -19.22 -3.11 4.38
N LEU A 61 -19.65 -1.88 4.70
CA LEU A 61 -20.92 -1.33 4.22
C LEU A 61 -20.95 -1.23 2.68
N THR A 62 -19.86 -0.76 2.06
CA THR A 62 -19.76 -0.70 0.60
C THR A 62 -19.82 -2.09 -0.03
N PHE A 63 -19.13 -3.06 0.56
CA PHE A 63 -19.21 -4.45 0.12
C PHE A 63 -20.63 -5.02 0.25
N ASP A 64 -21.32 -4.77 1.37
CA ASP A 64 -22.69 -5.25 1.57
C ASP A 64 -23.69 -4.63 0.57
N TYR A 65 -23.49 -3.37 0.18
CA TYR A 65 -24.25 -2.73 -0.90
C TYR A 65 -23.95 -3.38 -2.27
N GLU A 66 -22.67 -3.59 -2.60
CA GLU A 66 -22.28 -4.28 -3.85
C GLU A 66 -22.83 -5.70 -3.95
N MET A 67 -22.96 -6.39 -2.81
CA MET A 67 -23.57 -7.72 -2.70
C MET A 67 -25.11 -7.67 -2.69
N GLY A 68 -25.73 -6.50 -2.79
CA GLY A 68 -27.18 -6.32 -2.81
C GLY A 68 -27.88 -6.62 -1.48
N LYS A 69 -27.14 -6.65 -0.35
CA LYS A 69 -27.72 -6.84 0.99
C LYS A 69 -28.37 -5.58 1.54
N VAL A 70 -27.99 -4.41 1.01
CA VAL A 70 -28.45 -3.09 1.45
C VAL A 70 -29.02 -2.35 0.24
N SER A 71 -30.13 -1.64 0.43
CA SER A 71 -30.76 -0.82 -0.62
C SER A 71 -29.90 0.42 -0.94
N ALA A 72 -30.06 1.00 -2.13
CA ALA A 72 -29.33 2.22 -2.50
C ALA A 72 -29.67 3.41 -1.59
N GLU A 73 -30.93 3.57 -1.20
CA GLU A 73 -31.39 4.64 -0.32
C GLU A 73 -30.81 4.51 1.10
N ASP A 74 -30.78 3.29 1.64
CA ASP A 74 -30.18 3.01 2.94
C ASP A 74 -28.66 3.16 2.91
N TYR A 75 -28.02 2.72 1.83
CA TYR A 75 -26.57 2.83 1.66
C TYR A 75 -26.10 4.28 1.72
N ASP A 76 -26.74 5.18 0.98
CA ASP A 76 -26.34 6.60 0.96
C ASP A 76 -26.46 7.22 2.36
N THR A 77 -27.55 6.95 3.06
CA THR A 77 -27.79 7.45 4.42
C THR A 77 -26.74 6.92 5.41
N LEU A 78 -26.49 5.62 5.37
CA LEU A 78 -25.51 4.96 6.26
C LEU A 78 -24.08 5.38 5.93
N LEU A 79 -23.75 5.58 4.66
CA LEU A 79 -22.44 6.01 4.21
C LEU A 79 -22.13 7.43 4.71
N VAL A 80 -23.09 8.36 4.56
CA VAL A 80 -22.94 9.73 5.04
C VAL A 80 -22.73 9.74 6.56
N ARG A 81 -23.56 9.01 7.31
CA ARG A 81 -23.42 8.91 8.78
C ARG A 81 -22.07 8.34 9.19
N SER A 82 -21.62 7.27 8.52
CA SER A 82 -20.35 6.60 8.83
C SER A 82 -19.15 7.49 8.53
N LYS A 83 -19.17 8.21 7.40
CA LYS A 83 -18.14 9.21 7.04
C LYS A 83 -18.07 10.35 8.06
N LEU A 84 -19.21 10.87 8.51
CA LEU A 84 -19.26 11.91 9.54
C LEU A 84 -18.66 11.43 10.86
N ASN A 85 -18.91 10.19 11.27
CA ASN A 85 -18.30 9.63 12.47
C ASN A 85 -16.77 9.50 12.32
N ALA A 86 -16.29 8.98 11.19
CA ALA A 86 -14.85 8.89 10.92
C ALA A 86 -14.17 10.27 10.92
N ALA A 87 -14.83 11.30 10.37
CA ALA A 87 -14.33 12.67 10.37
C ALA A 87 -14.19 13.25 11.80
N LYS A 88 -15.16 12.99 12.68
CA LYS A 88 -15.08 13.41 14.09
C LYS A 88 -13.91 12.77 14.83
N ILE A 89 -13.69 11.46 14.61
CA ILE A 89 -12.55 10.75 15.19
C ILE A 89 -11.24 11.35 14.66
N ARG A 90 -11.18 11.64 13.36
CA ARG A 90 -10.00 12.25 12.74
C ARG A 90 -9.67 13.62 13.34
N GLN A 91 -10.67 14.48 13.53
CA GLN A 91 -10.48 15.77 14.18
C GLN A 91 -9.87 15.62 15.58
N GLN A 92 -10.29 14.61 16.35
CA GLN A 92 -9.73 14.36 17.69
C GLN A 92 -8.28 13.87 17.64
N ILE A 93 -7.92 13.09 16.62
CA ILE A 93 -6.52 12.67 16.37
C ILE A 93 -5.66 13.91 16.10
N ASP A 94 -6.10 14.81 15.23
CA ASP A 94 -5.34 16.01 14.87
C ASP A 94 -5.10 16.90 16.11
N LEU A 95 -6.11 17.08 16.96
CA LEU A 95 -5.97 17.83 18.23
C LEU A 95 -4.99 17.17 19.21
N LEU A 96 -5.00 15.83 19.30
CA LEU A 96 -4.11 15.09 20.20
C LEU A 96 -2.68 15.02 19.67
N SER A 97 -2.49 14.95 18.34
CA SER A 97 -1.15 15.02 17.75
C SER A 97 -0.54 16.39 17.95
N GLU A 98 -1.29 17.48 17.70
CA GLU A 98 -0.81 18.84 17.96
C GLU A 98 -0.47 19.06 19.43
N ALA A 99 -1.25 18.50 20.36
CA ALA A 99 -0.95 18.56 21.78
C ALA A 99 0.29 17.75 22.18
N ALA A 100 0.55 16.61 21.52
CA ALA A 100 1.75 15.81 21.72
C ALA A 100 3.00 16.48 21.13
N GLU A 101 2.85 17.18 20.00
CA GLU A 101 3.91 17.95 19.34
C GLU A 101 4.23 19.27 20.06
N ALA A 102 3.29 19.80 20.85
CA ALA A 102 3.49 21.00 21.67
C ALA A 102 4.27 20.74 22.98
N GLU A 103 4.46 19.48 23.37
CA GLU A 103 5.50 19.13 24.34
C GLU A 103 6.88 19.39 23.69
N PRO A 104 7.86 19.94 24.41
CA PRO A 104 9.18 20.21 23.82
C PRO A 104 9.80 18.89 23.39
N VAL A 105 9.73 18.60 22.09
CA VAL A 105 10.44 17.51 21.45
C VAL A 105 11.92 17.76 21.71
N ASP A 106 12.56 16.80 22.37
CA ASP A 106 13.98 16.86 22.68
C ASP A 106 14.74 16.93 21.35
N GLU A 107 15.34 18.09 21.06
CA GLU A 107 16.08 18.40 19.82
C GLU A 107 17.14 17.33 19.49
N THR A 108 17.58 16.56 20.49
CA THR A 108 18.49 15.43 20.32
C THR A 108 17.84 14.20 19.66
N VAL A 109 16.55 13.95 19.89
CA VAL A 109 15.80 12.82 19.31
C VAL A 109 15.53 13.06 17.83
N ASP A 110 15.20 14.29 17.43
CA ASP A 110 15.01 14.63 16.02
C ASP A 110 16.29 14.44 15.22
N ALA A 111 17.43 14.87 15.77
CA ALA A 111 18.74 14.67 15.17
C ALA A 111 19.09 13.16 15.02
N GLU A 112 18.73 12.33 16.00
CA GLU A 112 18.95 10.88 15.93
C GLU A 112 18.05 10.22 14.86
N ILE A 113 16.78 10.64 14.77
CA ILE A 113 15.84 10.17 13.73
C ILE A 113 16.36 10.53 12.34
N GLU A 114 16.81 11.78 12.13
CA GLU A 114 17.36 12.22 10.84
C GLU A 114 18.61 11.42 10.44
N GLN A 115 19.50 11.14 11.39
CA GLN A 115 20.66 10.29 11.15
C GLN A 115 20.27 8.86 10.78
N LEU A 116 19.29 8.27 11.47
CA LEU A 116 18.84 6.91 11.19
C LEU A 116 18.15 6.80 9.82
N VAL A 117 17.34 7.79 9.44
CA VAL A 117 16.72 7.88 8.12
C VAL A 117 17.77 8.01 7.01
N ALA A 118 18.81 8.82 7.22
CA ALA A 118 19.91 8.94 6.26
C ALA A 118 20.66 7.62 6.08
N GLN A 119 20.92 6.89 7.17
CA GLN A 119 21.56 5.57 7.10
C GLN A 119 20.72 4.55 6.33
N LEU A 120 19.42 4.48 6.60
CA LEU A 120 18.51 3.56 5.89
C LEU A 120 18.40 3.85 4.40
N ARG A 121 18.31 5.14 4.02
CA ARG A 121 18.28 5.55 2.60
C ARG A 121 19.57 5.17 1.88
N ASN A 122 20.72 5.49 2.47
CA ASN A 122 22.01 5.16 1.87
C ASN A 122 22.22 3.64 1.74
N GLY A 123 21.81 2.87 2.76
CA GLY A 123 21.86 1.41 2.72
C GLY A 123 20.96 0.81 1.64
N HIS A 124 19.75 1.34 1.47
CA HIS A 124 18.82 0.89 0.43
C HIS A 124 19.33 1.24 -0.97
N GLN A 125 19.86 2.45 -1.17
CA GLN A 125 20.45 2.86 -2.45
C GLN A 125 21.66 2.01 -2.84
N ALA A 126 22.55 1.70 -1.89
CA ALA A 126 23.68 0.82 -2.14
C ALA A 126 23.25 -0.61 -2.48
N ALA A 127 22.19 -1.12 -1.86
CA ALA A 127 21.64 -2.44 -2.16
C ALA A 127 20.96 -2.48 -3.54
N ASP A 128 20.18 -1.46 -3.88
CA ASP A 128 19.52 -1.34 -5.18
C ASP A 128 20.53 -1.21 -6.32
N GLU A 129 21.60 -0.44 -6.15
CA GLU A 129 22.65 -0.30 -7.17
C GLU A 129 23.38 -1.61 -7.45
N LEU A 130 23.64 -2.41 -6.40
CA LEU A 130 24.23 -3.75 -6.55
C LEU A 130 23.30 -4.71 -7.31
N LEU A 131 22.01 -4.69 -6.99
CA LEU A 131 21.01 -5.54 -7.66
C LEU A 131 20.81 -5.14 -9.13
N LEU A 132 20.77 -3.84 -9.43
CA LEU A 132 20.66 -3.34 -10.79
C LEU A 132 21.87 -3.75 -11.65
N ALA A 133 23.08 -3.66 -11.09
CA ALA A 133 24.30 -4.07 -11.79
C ALA A 133 24.31 -5.59 -12.10
N GLU A 134 23.84 -6.43 -11.18
CA GLU A 134 23.71 -7.88 -11.40
C GLU A 134 22.71 -8.21 -12.51
N VAL A 135 21.55 -7.53 -12.52
CA VAL A 135 20.52 -7.71 -13.55
C VAL A 135 21.01 -7.27 -14.93
N GLU A 136 21.72 -6.16 -15.02
CA GLU A 136 22.28 -5.69 -16.29
C GLU A 136 23.33 -6.65 -16.86
N ALA A 137 24.18 -7.24 -16.01
CA ALA A 137 25.14 -8.25 -16.42
C ALA A 137 24.44 -9.50 -17.00
N GLU A 138 23.38 -9.97 -16.35
CA GLU A 138 22.59 -11.13 -16.82
C GLU A 138 21.89 -10.84 -18.15
N ILE A 139 21.30 -9.64 -18.30
CA ILE A 139 20.68 -9.22 -19.57
C ILE A 139 21.70 -9.23 -20.72
N GLU A 140 22.92 -8.79 -20.47
CA GLU A 140 23.96 -8.75 -21.49
C GLU A 140 24.41 -10.15 -21.93
N LEU A 141 24.50 -11.10 -20.99
CA LEU A 141 24.73 -12.51 -21.31
C LEU A 141 23.60 -13.09 -22.17
N LEU A 142 22.35 -12.78 -21.83
CA LEU A 142 21.19 -13.25 -22.60
C LEU A 142 21.14 -12.65 -24.01
N LYS A 143 21.51 -11.37 -24.17
CA LYS A 143 21.60 -10.72 -25.49
C LYS A 143 22.65 -11.38 -26.39
N GLN A 144 23.82 -11.70 -25.83
CA GLN A 144 24.89 -12.39 -26.57
C GLN A 144 24.47 -13.80 -26.98
N ALA A 145 23.72 -14.51 -26.13
CA ALA A 145 23.17 -15.83 -26.45
C ALA A 145 22.09 -15.79 -27.57
N GLN A 146 21.40 -14.67 -27.76
CA GLN A 146 20.36 -14.48 -28.78
C GLN A 146 20.88 -13.90 -30.10
N ALA A 147 22.16 -13.56 -30.20
CA ALA A 147 22.78 -13.08 -31.43
C ALA A 147 23.01 -14.22 -32.44
N VAL A 148 21.91 -14.83 -32.94
CA VAL A 148 21.96 -15.80 -34.04
C VAL A 148 21.65 -15.05 -35.36
N PRO A 149 22.59 -14.96 -36.31
CA PRO A 149 22.31 -14.39 -37.61
C PRO A 149 21.53 -15.42 -38.44
N SER A 150 20.20 -15.32 -38.45
CA SER A 150 19.35 -16.11 -39.36
C SER A 150 18.30 -15.23 -40.05
N ALA A 151 18.76 -14.12 -40.62
CA ALA A 151 17.94 -13.34 -41.54
C ALA A 151 17.72 -14.14 -42.84
N VAL A 152 16.54 -14.74 -42.98
CA VAL A 152 16.12 -15.38 -44.23
C VAL A 152 15.53 -14.30 -45.15
N SER A 153 15.85 -14.32 -46.44
CA SER A 153 15.31 -13.34 -47.39
C SER A 153 13.94 -13.78 -47.92
N CYS A 154 13.01 -12.84 -48.02
CA CYS A 154 11.69 -13.07 -48.60
C CYS A 154 11.83 -13.44 -50.08
N SER A 155 11.29 -14.60 -50.46
CA SER A 155 11.32 -15.10 -51.84
C SER A 155 10.62 -14.20 -52.86
N LYS A 156 9.68 -13.35 -52.43
CA LYS A 156 8.90 -12.48 -53.33
C LYS A 156 9.50 -11.07 -53.51
N CYS A 157 10.00 -10.45 -52.44
CA CYS A 157 10.45 -9.06 -52.49
C CYS A 157 11.90 -8.86 -52.01
N GLY A 158 12.61 -9.93 -51.65
CA GLY A 158 14.02 -9.93 -51.27
C GLY A 158 14.36 -9.29 -49.92
N LYS A 159 13.38 -8.79 -49.16
CA LYS A 159 13.63 -8.17 -47.85
C LYS A 159 14.03 -9.24 -46.84
N ALA A 160 14.98 -8.94 -45.96
CA ALA A 160 15.26 -9.76 -44.78
C ALA A 160 14.03 -9.90 -43.88
N VAL A 161 13.76 -11.14 -43.48
CA VAL A 161 12.65 -11.57 -42.64
C VAL A 161 13.24 -12.31 -41.44
N GLN A 162 12.68 -12.08 -40.25
CA GLN A 162 13.09 -12.79 -39.05
C GLN A 162 12.53 -14.22 -39.08
N PRO A 163 13.21 -15.20 -38.46
CA PRO A 163 12.77 -16.60 -38.47
C PRO A 163 11.37 -16.80 -37.85
N ASP A 164 10.93 -15.90 -36.96
CA ASP A 164 9.63 -15.95 -36.28
C ASP A 164 8.50 -15.20 -37.02
N ASP A 165 8.81 -14.47 -38.09
CA ASP A 165 7.80 -13.72 -38.84
C ASP A 165 6.90 -14.67 -39.64
N ALA A 166 5.59 -14.66 -39.38
CA ALA A 166 4.61 -15.43 -40.16
C ALA A 166 4.40 -14.88 -41.58
N PHE A 167 4.59 -13.56 -41.76
CA PHE A 167 4.41 -12.86 -43.03
C PHE A 167 5.53 -11.83 -43.26
N CYS A 168 5.90 -11.62 -44.51
CA CYS A 168 6.85 -10.57 -44.87
C CYS A 168 6.26 -9.18 -44.64
N SER A 169 6.87 -8.41 -43.74
CA SER A 169 6.43 -7.05 -43.37
C SER A 169 6.37 -6.03 -44.52
N ARG A 170 6.96 -6.35 -45.68
CA ARG A 170 6.99 -5.45 -46.85
C ARG A 170 5.99 -5.82 -47.94
N CYS A 171 5.79 -7.10 -48.21
CA CYS A 171 4.97 -7.55 -49.35
C CYS A 171 3.78 -8.44 -48.94
N GLY A 172 3.62 -8.72 -47.65
CA GLY A 172 2.52 -9.51 -47.09
C GLY A 172 2.57 -11.00 -47.41
N GLN A 173 3.60 -11.49 -48.12
CA GLN A 173 3.72 -12.90 -48.48
C GLN A 173 3.96 -13.75 -47.21
N PRO A 174 3.23 -14.85 -47.00
CA PRO A 174 3.54 -15.79 -45.93
C PRO A 174 4.95 -16.34 -46.11
N VAL A 175 5.73 -16.36 -45.04
CA VAL A 175 7.08 -16.92 -45.08
C VAL A 175 6.97 -18.41 -44.76
N VAL A 176 7.44 -19.23 -45.70
CA VAL A 176 7.48 -20.69 -45.52
C VAL A 176 8.63 -20.98 -44.55
N GLN A 177 8.31 -21.06 -43.27
CA GLN A 177 9.24 -21.56 -42.27
C GLN A 177 9.46 -23.05 -42.52
N PRO A 178 10.69 -23.58 -42.49
CA PRO A 178 10.88 -25.02 -42.35
C PRO A 178 10.16 -25.44 -41.07
N GLU A 179 9.27 -26.43 -41.15
CA GLU A 179 8.43 -26.86 -40.03
C GLU A 179 9.26 -27.28 -38.81
N VAL A 180 9.57 -26.33 -37.95
CA VAL A 180 9.98 -26.63 -36.57
C VAL A 180 8.69 -26.96 -35.86
N LYS A 181 8.40 -28.26 -35.74
CA LYS A 181 7.33 -28.77 -34.88
C LYS A 181 7.46 -28.07 -33.53
N ALA A 182 6.45 -27.29 -33.16
CA ALA A 182 6.38 -26.70 -31.83
C ALA A 182 6.57 -27.82 -30.79
N PRO A 183 7.45 -27.65 -29.79
CA PRO A 183 7.62 -28.67 -28.77
C PRO A 183 6.26 -28.89 -28.10
N ALA A 184 5.81 -30.15 -28.04
CA ALA A 184 4.54 -30.55 -27.45
C ALA A 184 4.39 -30.19 -25.96
N ASP A 185 5.46 -29.66 -25.36
CA ASP A 185 5.59 -29.36 -23.95
C ASP A 185 5.26 -27.90 -23.61
N VAL A 186 4.63 -27.13 -24.51
CA VAL A 186 4.28 -25.71 -24.26
C VAL A 186 2.82 -25.39 -24.62
N CYS A 187 2.12 -24.71 -23.70
CA CYS A 187 0.73 -24.28 -23.86
C CYS A 187 0.60 -23.25 -25.00
N PRO A 188 -0.25 -23.48 -26.01
CA PRO A 188 -0.41 -22.57 -27.14
C PRO A 188 -1.10 -21.25 -26.78
N ALA A 189 -1.79 -21.16 -25.64
CA ALA A 189 -2.51 -19.96 -25.22
C ALA A 189 -1.64 -18.98 -24.43
N CYS A 190 -0.67 -19.45 -23.64
CA CYS A 190 0.11 -18.59 -22.74
C CYS A 190 1.61 -18.91 -22.66
N GLY A 191 2.12 -19.88 -23.44
CA GLY A 191 3.55 -20.22 -23.47
C GLY A 191 4.07 -20.96 -22.24
N TYR A 192 3.21 -21.42 -21.33
CA TYR A 192 3.64 -22.16 -20.13
C TYR A 192 3.99 -23.62 -20.46
N LYS A 193 4.98 -24.19 -19.78
CA LYS A 193 5.34 -25.60 -19.99
C LYS A 193 4.21 -26.55 -19.55
N ILE A 194 3.82 -27.48 -20.41
CA ILE A 194 2.74 -28.47 -20.18
C ILE A 194 3.30 -29.88 -20.32
N LYS A 195 2.67 -30.86 -19.67
CA LYS A 195 2.98 -32.28 -19.85
C LYS A 195 2.08 -32.87 -20.92
N ALA A 196 2.53 -33.95 -21.56
CA ALA A 196 1.81 -34.62 -22.66
C ALA A 196 0.38 -35.08 -22.31
N ASP A 197 0.08 -35.27 -21.02
CA ASP A 197 -1.23 -35.77 -20.55
C ASP A 197 -2.17 -34.69 -19.99
N ASP A 198 -1.72 -33.43 -19.90
CA ASP A 198 -2.53 -32.37 -19.31
C ASP A 198 -3.77 -32.08 -20.21
N ALA A 199 -4.97 -32.12 -19.61
CA ALA A 199 -6.20 -31.74 -20.31
C ALA A 199 -6.36 -30.21 -20.40
N PHE A 200 -5.82 -29.48 -19.43
CA PHE A 200 -5.86 -28.01 -19.32
C PHE A 200 -4.52 -27.46 -18.84
N CYS A 201 -4.18 -26.25 -19.26
CA CYS A 201 -2.99 -25.54 -18.78
C CYS A 201 -3.15 -25.12 -17.32
N ALA A 202 -2.25 -25.56 -16.44
CA ALA A 202 -2.27 -25.20 -15.01
C ALA A 202 -2.09 -23.69 -14.74
N LYS A 203 -1.55 -22.92 -15.70
CA LYS A 203 -1.32 -21.48 -15.55
C LYS A 203 -2.47 -20.61 -16.04
N CYS A 204 -3.11 -20.96 -17.16
CA CYS A 204 -4.13 -20.12 -17.79
C CYS A 204 -5.49 -20.78 -17.97
N GLY A 205 -5.62 -22.08 -17.64
CA GLY A 205 -6.88 -22.83 -17.79
C GLY A 205 -7.25 -23.22 -19.22
N ALA A 206 -6.43 -22.90 -20.23
CA ALA A 206 -6.72 -23.25 -21.63
C ALA A 206 -6.73 -24.77 -21.84
N ALA A 207 -7.74 -25.29 -22.54
CA ALA A 207 -7.85 -26.70 -22.90
C ALA A 207 -6.77 -27.10 -23.92
N LEU A 208 -6.09 -28.22 -23.68
CA LEU A 208 -4.93 -28.69 -24.45
C LEU A 208 -5.27 -29.85 -25.39
N LYS A 209 -6.30 -30.65 -25.09
CA LYS A 209 -6.79 -31.73 -25.96
C LYS A 209 -8.07 -31.29 -26.70
N LYS A 210 -8.05 -31.34 -28.03
CA LYS A 210 -9.24 -31.30 -28.89
C LYS A 210 -9.44 -32.69 -29.50
N GLU A 211 -10.30 -33.51 -28.92
CA GLU A 211 -10.95 -34.63 -29.62
C GLU A 211 -12.47 -34.51 -29.46
N PRO A 212 -13.25 -34.90 -30.50
CA PRO A 212 -14.56 -34.35 -30.77
C PRO A 212 -15.64 -34.89 -29.84
N ALA A 213 -16.62 -34.03 -29.57
CA ALA A 213 -17.83 -34.37 -28.84
C ALA A 213 -18.51 -35.60 -29.45
N GLN A 214 -18.53 -36.72 -28.70
CA GLN A 214 -19.42 -37.83 -28.98
C GLN A 214 -20.78 -37.54 -28.36
N SER A 215 -21.77 -37.44 -29.24
CA SER A 215 -23.20 -37.36 -28.94
C SER A 215 -23.65 -38.54 -28.09
N TYR A 216 -24.27 -38.27 -26.93
CA TYR A 216 -25.05 -39.27 -26.22
C TYR A 216 -26.45 -39.34 -26.84
N GLU A 217 -26.76 -40.49 -27.44
CA GLU A 217 -28.08 -40.80 -27.98
C GLU A 217 -29.05 -41.04 -26.82
N SER A 218 -30.22 -40.42 -26.91
CA SER A 218 -31.29 -40.42 -25.92
C SER A 218 -31.98 -41.78 -25.84
N ALA A 219 -31.75 -42.51 -24.74
CA ALA A 219 -32.56 -43.66 -24.38
C ALA A 219 -33.98 -43.22 -23.99
N THR A 220 -34.97 -43.58 -24.81
CA THR A 220 -36.40 -43.46 -24.51
C THR A 220 -36.84 -44.62 -23.61
N PRO A 221 -37.55 -44.40 -22.50
CA PRO A 221 -38.15 -45.48 -21.73
C PRO A 221 -39.46 -45.92 -22.39
N ARG A 222 -39.73 -47.22 -22.32
CA ARG A 222 -40.93 -47.89 -22.84
C ARG A 222 -41.96 -48.08 -21.74
#